data_AF-A0A1V1NTC7-F1
#
_entry.id   AF-A0A1V1NTC7-F1
#
_cell.length_a   1.000
_cell.length_b   1.000
_cell.length_c   1.000
_cell.angle_alpha   90.00
_cell.angle_beta   90.00
_cell.angle_gamma   90.00
#
_symmetry.space_group_name_H-M   'P 1'
#
loop_
_entity.id
_entity.type
_entity.pdbx_description
1 polymer ?
#
loop_
_entity_poly.entity_id
_entity_poly.type
_entity_poly.pdbx_seq_one_letter_code
_entity_poly.pdbx_strand_id
1 'polypeptide(L)'
;MNNILIVESKNDELFLRTVVEHLNLKNIQVDNRPICRIHDYQCLEGLNLNKLVLRFEALKNALPKRDIQSVGVILDHDDKKNERIKLINDAMQVVFDSEHFIEDTSQFIKISARLGKNTYEFKLSCFLVNVQEKGELETLLKTIKTKTSVYADCLYEWKKCVENHFASETDNKNARIISDKDFDKFW
;
A
#
# COMPACT_ATOMS: atom_id res chain seq x y z
N MET A 1 -8.27 -4.35 -22.39
CA MET A 1 -7.52 -5.13 -21.39
C MET A 1 -6.87 -4.18 -20.40
N ASN A 2 -7.51 -3.93 -19.26
CA ASN A 2 -6.98 -3.04 -18.23
C ASN A 2 -6.63 -3.83 -16.97
N ASN A 3 -5.45 -3.57 -16.42
CA ASN A 3 -4.98 -4.09 -15.15
C ASN A 3 -5.03 -2.97 -14.11
N ILE A 4 -5.55 -3.25 -12.92
CA ILE A 4 -5.70 -2.25 -11.86
C ILE A 4 -4.76 -2.59 -10.72
N LEU A 5 -4.02 -1.60 -10.22
CA LEU A 5 -3.29 -1.70 -8.96
C LEU A 5 -4.05 -0.94 -7.88
N ILE A 6 -4.45 -1.65 -6.83
CA ILE A 6 -4.99 -1.09 -5.59
C ILE A 6 -3.85 -1.02 -4.60
N VAL A 7 -3.67 0.14 -3.97
CA VAL A 7 -2.54 0.42 -3.09
C VAL A 7 -3.02 0.88 -1.71
N GLU A 8 -2.19 0.67 -0.70
CA GLU A 8 -2.50 1.01 0.69
C GLU A 8 -2.70 2.51 0.88
N SER A 9 -1.70 3.34 0.57
CA SER A 9 -1.72 4.77 0.88
C SER A 9 -1.57 5.67 -0.34
N LYS A 10 -1.66 7.00 -0.10
CA LYS A 10 -1.41 8.01 -1.13
C LYS A 10 0.05 8.06 -1.58
N ASN A 11 1.00 7.73 -0.71
CA ASN A 11 2.42 7.71 -1.06
C ASN A 11 2.71 6.56 -2.03
N ASP A 12 2.20 5.36 -1.73
CA ASP A 12 2.27 4.19 -2.62
C ASP A 12 1.68 4.47 -3.99
N GLU A 13 0.55 5.16 -4.00
CA GLU A 13 -0.15 5.56 -5.20
C GLU A 13 0.73 6.43 -6.10
N LEU A 14 1.36 7.47 -5.55
CA LEU A 14 2.23 8.39 -6.28
C LEU A 14 3.49 7.68 -6.76
N PHE A 15 4.10 6.87 -5.90
CA PHE A 15 5.30 6.10 -6.25
C PHE A 15 5.02 5.14 -7.40
N LEU A 16 4.01 4.28 -7.27
CA LEU A 16 3.70 3.27 -8.29
C LEU A 16 3.24 3.88 -9.60
N ARG A 17 2.53 5.03 -9.59
CA ARG A 17 2.26 5.79 -10.81
C ARG A 17 3.56 6.19 -11.50
N THR A 18 4.47 6.78 -10.74
CA THR A 18 5.77 7.23 -11.25
C THR A 18 6.55 6.06 -11.84
N VAL A 19 6.53 4.89 -11.19
CA VAL A 19 7.16 3.66 -11.69
C VAL A 19 6.50 3.18 -12.99
N VAL A 20 5.17 3.10 -13.04
CA VAL A 20 4.42 2.69 -14.24
C VAL A 20 4.71 3.61 -15.42
N GLU A 21 4.74 4.92 -15.20
CA GLU A 21 5.07 5.93 -16.19
C GLU A 21 6.52 5.81 -16.65
N HIS A 22 7.46 5.70 -15.71
CA HIS A 22 8.89 5.57 -16.00
C HIS A 22 9.22 4.32 -16.80
N LEU A 23 8.58 3.19 -16.48
CA LEU A 23 8.73 1.92 -17.20
C LEU A 23 7.89 1.84 -18.48
N ASN A 24 7.09 2.87 -18.78
CA ASN A 24 6.19 2.92 -19.94
C ASN A 24 5.26 1.70 -20.04
N LEU A 25 4.74 1.25 -18.89
CA LEU A 25 3.87 0.08 -18.82
C LEU A 25 2.48 0.44 -19.30
N LYS A 26 2.15 -0.04 -20.51
CA LYS A 26 0.82 0.12 -21.09
C LYS A 26 -0.17 -0.81 -20.38
N ASN A 27 -1.42 -0.37 -20.25
CA ASN A 27 -2.54 -1.15 -19.71
C ASN A 27 -2.50 -1.42 -18.19
N ILE A 28 -1.65 -0.72 -17.44
CA ILE A 28 -1.67 -0.73 -15.97
C ILE A 28 -2.19 0.61 -15.47
N GLN A 29 -3.21 0.58 -14.63
CA GLN A 29 -3.75 1.76 -13.97
C GLN A 29 -3.59 1.59 -12.46
N VAL A 30 -2.77 2.45 -11.85
CA VAL A 30 -2.80 2.62 -10.39
C VAL A 30 -4.10 3.33 -10.04
N ASP A 31 -4.93 2.71 -9.21
CA ASP A 31 -6.20 3.29 -8.82
C ASP A 31 -5.96 4.60 -8.03
N ASN A 32 -6.78 5.63 -8.25
CA ASN A 32 -6.65 6.94 -7.59
C ASN A 32 -7.40 7.06 -6.27
N ARG A 33 -7.86 5.93 -5.77
CA ARG A 33 -8.50 5.81 -4.46
C ARG A 33 -7.72 4.76 -3.67
N PRO A 34 -6.61 5.16 -3.01
CA PRO A 34 -5.90 4.25 -2.11
C PRO A 34 -6.85 3.80 -1.00
N ILE A 35 -6.53 2.67 -0.39
CA ILE A 35 -7.38 2.09 0.68
C ILE A 35 -7.43 3.07 1.86
N CYS A 36 -6.29 3.68 2.18
CA CYS A 36 -6.13 4.70 3.20
C CYS A 36 -5.97 6.09 2.57
N ARG A 37 -6.88 7.00 2.94
CA ARG A 37 -6.80 8.42 2.55
C ARG A 37 -6.25 9.25 3.70
N ILE A 38 -5.60 10.37 3.37
CA ILE A 38 -4.96 11.28 4.34
C ILE A 38 -5.93 11.76 5.43
N HIS A 39 -7.22 11.91 5.11
CA HIS A 39 -8.25 12.37 6.04
C HIS A 39 -8.96 11.23 6.79
N ASP A 40 -8.56 9.99 6.56
CA ASP A 40 -9.22 8.83 7.13
C ASP A 40 -8.56 8.45 8.46
N TYR A 41 -9.05 9.04 9.54
CA TYR A 41 -8.55 8.82 10.91
C TYR A 41 -8.49 7.33 11.29
N GLN A 42 -9.37 6.50 10.74
CA GLN A 42 -9.35 5.05 11.00
C GLN A 42 -8.12 4.34 10.38
N CYS A 43 -7.43 4.96 9.42
CA CYS A 43 -6.16 4.41 8.89
C CYS A 43 -4.96 4.80 9.74
N LEU A 44 -5.11 5.71 10.71
CA LEU A 44 -4.07 5.97 11.71
C LEU A 44 -3.89 4.77 12.65
N GLU A 45 -4.91 3.91 12.78
CA GLU A 45 -4.83 2.62 13.47
C GLU A 45 -4.43 1.46 12.52
N GLY A 46 -4.11 1.78 11.26
CA GLY A 46 -3.70 0.82 10.23
C GLY A 46 -4.82 0.38 9.28
N LEU A 47 -4.42 -0.39 8.27
CA LEU A 47 -5.33 -1.03 7.32
C LEU A 47 -6.30 -2.00 8.03
N ASN A 48 -7.60 -1.86 7.77
CA ASN A 48 -8.62 -2.74 8.34
C ASN A 48 -9.49 -3.40 7.26
N LEU A 49 -10.14 -4.51 7.64
CA LEU A 49 -10.93 -5.37 6.75
C LEU A 49 -12.01 -4.60 6.01
N ASN A 50 -12.77 -3.75 6.74
CA ASN A 50 -13.90 -3.02 6.19
C ASN A 50 -13.49 -2.09 5.03
N LYS A 51 -12.33 -1.45 5.10
CA LYS A 51 -11.85 -0.58 4.03
C LYS A 51 -11.48 -1.35 2.77
N LEU A 52 -10.83 -2.50 2.94
CA LEU A 52 -10.50 -3.36 1.81
C LEU A 52 -11.77 -3.95 1.18
N VAL A 53 -12.77 -4.32 1.99
CA VAL A 53 -14.10 -4.72 1.52
C VAL A 53 -14.76 -3.59 0.72
N LEU A 54 -14.83 -2.36 1.26
CA LEU A 54 -15.39 -1.22 0.54
C LEU A 54 -14.67 -0.93 -0.78
N ARG A 55 -13.34 -1.11 -0.79
CA ARG A 55 -12.49 -0.96 -1.96
C ARG A 55 -12.81 -2.03 -3.02
N PHE A 56 -12.98 -3.28 -2.61
CA PHE A 56 -13.39 -4.39 -3.46
C PHE A 56 -14.83 -4.24 -3.96
N GLU A 57 -15.76 -3.74 -3.15
CA GLU A 57 -17.13 -3.42 -3.59
C GLU A 57 -17.12 -2.32 -4.66
N ALA A 58 -16.30 -1.28 -4.48
CA ALA A 58 -16.14 -0.24 -5.49
C ALA A 58 -15.55 -0.80 -6.80
N LEU A 59 -14.62 -1.75 -6.71
CA LEU A 59 -14.07 -2.47 -7.86
C LEU A 59 -15.14 -3.32 -8.55
N LYS A 60 -15.90 -4.11 -7.79
CA LYS A 60 -17.02 -4.94 -8.27
C LYS A 60 -18.03 -4.12 -9.07
N ASN A 61 -18.42 -2.96 -8.56
CA ASN A 61 -19.32 -2.03 -9.23
C ASN A 61 -18.72 -1.37 -10.49
N ALA A 62 -17.40 -1.42 -10.67
CA ALA A 62 -16.71 -0.90 -11.85
C ALA A 62 -16.53 -1.95 -12.97
N LEU A 63 -16.60 -3.25 -12.65
CA LEU A 63 -16.44 -4.35 -13.62
C LEU A 63 -17.37 -4.23 -14.85
N PRO A 64 -18.65 -3.82 -14.75
CA PRO A 64 -19.50 -3.68 -15.93
C PRO A 64 -19.08 -2.55 -16.89
N LYS A 65 -18.34 -1.56 -16.37
CA LYS A 65 -17.96 -0.34 -17.10
C LYS A 65 -16.54 -0.40 -17.64
N ARG A 66 -15.75 -1.38 -17.20
CA ARG A 66 -14.33 -1.48 -17.47
C ARG A 66 -13.98 -2.93 -17.76
N ASP A 67 -13.29 -3.17 -18.87
CA ASP A 67 -12.70 -4.47 -19.20
C ASP A 67 -11.46 -4.76 -18.32
N ILE A 68 -11.72 -5.07 -17.05
CA ILE A 68 -10.70 -5.36 -16.03
C ILE A 68 -10.32 -6.83 -16.11
N GLN A 69 -9.05 -7.10 -16.40
CA GLN A 69 -8.56 -8.47 -16.54
C GLN A 69 -7.85 -8.98 -15.31
N SER A 70 -7.11 -8.08 -14.67
CA SER A 70 -6.35 -8.40 -13.48
C SER A 70 -6.34 -7.24 -12.50
N VAL A 71 -6.25 -7.61 -11.23
CA VAL A 71 -6.17 -6.69 -10.11
C VAL A 71 -4.98 -7.11 -9.26
N GLY A 72 -4.08 -6.17 -9.00
CA GLY A 72 -2.99 -6.31 -8.04
C GLY A 72 -3.30 -5.50 -6.79
N VAL A 73 -3.14 -6.10 -5.61
CA VAL A 73 -3.24 -5.40 -4.32
C VAL A 73 -1.84 -5.26 -3.73
N ILE A 74 -1.40 -4.03 -3.50
CA ILE A 74 -0.08 -3.73 -2.96
C ILE A 74 -0.25 -3.12 -1.58
N LEU A 75 0.27 -3.82 -0.56
CA LEU A 75 0.20 -3.42 0.85
C LEU A 75 1.60 -3.39 1.46
N ASP A 76 1.76 -2.72 2.59
CA ASP A 76 2.99 -2.79 3.37
C ASP A 76 3.13 -4.16 4.05
N HIS A 77 4.34 -4.74 3.99
CA HIS A 77 4.61 -6.04 4.61
C HIS A 77 4.68 -5.91 6.13
N ASP A 78 5.52 -4.99 6.63
CA ASP A 78 5.53 -4.58 8.04
C ASP A 78 5.71 -5.77 9.04
N ASP A 79 6.48 -6.79 8.62
CA ASP A 79 6.65 -8.10 9.30
C ASP A 79 5.33 -8.88 9.57
N LYS A 80 4.28 -8.59 8.79
CA LYS A 80 2.91 -9.08 8.99
C LYS A 80 2.38 -9.89 7.80
N LYS A 81 3.24 -10.55 7.03
CA LYS A 81 2.88 -11.30 5.80
C LYS A 81 1.57 -12.07 5.91
N ASN A 82 1.49 -12.95 6.91
CA ASN A 82 0.36 -13.85 7.10
C ASN A 82 -0.92 -13.08 7.46
N GLU A 83 -0.80 -12.03 8.28
CA GLU A 83 -1.94 -11.17 8.63
C GLU A 83 -2.45 -10.39 7.41
N ARG A 84 -1.54 -9.87 6.57
CA ARG A 84 -1.88 -9.13 5.34
C ARG A 84 -2.53 -10.03 4.29
N ILE A 85 -1.98 -11.22 4.06
CA ILE A 85 -2.58 -12.20 3.14
C ILE A 85 -3.95 -12.63 3.64
N LYS A 86 -4.08 -12.93 4.94
CA LYS A 86 -5.37 -13.26 5.55
C LYS A 86 -6.37 -12.14 5.37
N LEU A 87 -5.98 -10.89 5.63
CA LEU A 87 -6.85 -9.73 5.45
C LEU A 87 -7.38 -9.59 4.01
N ILE A 88 -6.51 -9.82 3.02
CA ILE A 88 -6.91 -9.79 1.60
C ILE A 88 -7.89 -10.92 1.29
N ASN A 89 -7.59 -12.13 1.75
CA ASN A 89 -8.46 -13.29 1.57
C ASN A 89 -9.83 -13.09 2.23
N ASP A 90 -9.86 -12.62 3.48
CA ASP A 90 -11.08 -12.32 4.21
C ASP A 90 -11.92 -11.27 3.47
N ALA A 91 -11.31 -10.18 2.99
CA ALA A 91 -12.01 -9.14 2.23
C ALA A 91 -12.53 -9.66 0.89
N MET A 92 -11.74 -10.48 0.20
CA MET A 92 -12.08 -11.10 -1.07
C MET A 92 -13.30 -12.00 -0.93
N GLN A 93 -13.33 -12.86 0.09
CA GLN A 93 -14.45 -13.77 0.35
C GLN A 93 -15.75 -13.06 0.69
N VAL A 94 -15.69 -11.86 1.28
CA VAL A 94 -16.88 -11.05 1.57
C VAL A 94 -17.52 -10.53 0.28
N VAL A 95 -16.71 -10.15 -0.72
CA VAL A 95 -17.20 -9.39 -1.89
C VAL A 95 -17.35 -10.23 -3.15
N PHE A 96 -16.48 -11.23 -3.32
CA PHE A 96 -16.32 -12.01 -4.54
C PHE A 96 -16.61 -13.50 -4.31
N ASP A 97 -16.96 -14.18 -5.40
CA ASP A 97 -17.12 -15.63 -5.44
C ASP A 97 -15.75 -16.23 -5.81
N SER A 98 -15.06 -16.79 -4.81
CA SER A 98 -13.76 -17.47 -5.00
C SER A 98 -13.70 -18.78 -4.22
N GLU A 99 -13.26 -19.84 -4.90
CA GLU A 99 -12.91 -21.13 -4.29
C GLU A 99 -11.41 -21.21 -3.93
N HIS A 100 -10.62 -20.24 -4.39
CA HIS A 100 -9.18 -20.21 -4.20
C HIS A 100 -8.78 -19.06 -3.27
N PHE A 101 -7.68 -19.26 -2.56
CA PHE A 101 -7.07 -18.29 -1.67
C PHE A 101 -5.70 -17.89 -2.20
N ILE A 102 -5.29 -16.67 -1.88
CA ILE A 102 -3.90 -16.27 -2.06
C ILE A 102 -3.10 -16.93 -0.94
N GLU A 103 -2.14 -17.77 -1.31
CA GLU A 103 -1.21 -18.42 -0.36
C GLU A 103 0.10 -17.62 -0.24
N ASP A 104 0.53 -16.98 -1.32
CA ASP A 104 1.72 -16.14 -1.35
C ASP A 104 1.57 -14.96 -2.33
N THR A 105 2.48 -13.99 -2.20
CA THR A 105 2.59 -12.84 -3.09
C THR A 105 2.97 -13.24 -4.52
N SER A 106 2.67 -12.35 -5.47
CA SER A 106 3.03 -12.49 -6.90
C SER A 106 2.40 -13.71 -7.61
N GLN A 107 1.39 -14.33 -6.99
CA GLN A 107 0.61 -15.41 -7.59
C GLN A 107 -0.76 -14.89 -8.03
N PHE A 108 -1.23 -15.34 -9.19
CA PHE A 108 -2.57 -15.01 -9.67
C PHE A 108 -3.55 -16.12 -9.32
N ILE A 109 -4.66 -15.73 -8.70
CA ILE A 109 -5.84 -16.59 -8.55
C ILE A 109 -6.98 -16.07 -9.42
N LYS A 110 -7.85 -16.98 -9.87
CA LYS A 110 -9.05 -16.63 -10.64
C LYS A 110 -10.18 -16.29 -9.67
N ILE A 111 -10.82 -15.16 -9.91
CA ILE A 111 -11.92 -14.64 -9.12
C ILE A 111 -13.12 -14.42 -10.02
N SER A 112 -14.31 -14.67 -9.49
CA SER A 112 -15.56 -14.28 -10.14
C SER A 112 -16.34 -13.32 -9.24
N ALA A 113 -17.06 -12.39 -9.86
CA ALA A 113 -17.93 -11.46 -9.16
C ALA A 113 -19.30 -11.44 -9.82
N ARG A 114 -20.34 -11.74 -9.03
CA ARG A 114 -21.73 -11.61 -9.46
C ARG A 114 -22.24 -10.19 -9.25
N LEU A 115 -22.82 -9.61 -10.29
CA LEU A 115 -23.55 -8.34 -10.21
C LEU A 115 -24.87 -8.47 -10.97
N GLY A 116 -25.97 -8.58 -10.23
CA GLY A 116 -27.28 -8.92 -10.81
C GLY A 116 -27.26 -10.32 -11.42
N LYS A 117 -27.55 -10.42 -12.72
CA LYS A 117 -27.53 -11.70 -13.46
C LYS A 117 -26.20 -12.00 -14.16
N ASN A 118 -25.26 -11.06 -14.12
CA ASN A 118 -23.99 -11.18 -14.83
C ASN A 118 -22.89 -11.67 -13.89
N THR A 119 -22.01 -12.50 -14.42
CA THR A 119 -20.78 -12.93 -13.76
C THR A 119 -19.59 -12.33 -14.51
N TYR A 120 -18.69 -11.72 -13.75
CA TYR A 120 -17.46 -11.13 -14.28
C TYR A 120 -16.26 -11.91 -13.73
N GLU A 121 -15.39 -12.38 -14.62
CA GLU A 121 -14.19 -13.13 -14.25
C GLU A 121 -12.95 -12.27 -14.43
N PHE A 122 -12.03 -12.33 -13.46
CA PHE A 122 -10.75 -11.63 -13.50
C PHE A 122 -9.72 -12.36 -12.63
N LYS A 123 -8.46 -11.93 -12.72
CA LYS A 123 -7.37 -12.46 -11.89
C LYS A 123 -7.06 -11.51 -10.74
N LEU A 124 -6.81 -12.03 -9.56
CA LEU A 124 -6.34 -11.26 -8.40
C LEU A 124 -4.95 -11.73 -8.00
N SER A 125 -4.08 -10.80 -7.65
CA SER A 125 -2.77 -11.07 -7.03
C SER A 125 -2.48 -10.03 -5.97
N CYS A 126 -1.54 -10.30 -5.08
CA CYS A 126 -1.04 -9.32 -4.13
C CYS A 126 0.48 -9.26 -4.10
N PHE A 127 1.00 -8.12 -3.66
CA PHE A 127 2.41 -7.94 -3.35
C PHE A 127 2.52 -7.17 -2.04
N LEU A 128 3.48 -7.57 -1.19
CA LEU A 128 3.74 -6.91 0.07
C LEU A 128 5.07 -6.18 -0.04
N VAL A 129 5.04 -4.84 0.02
CA VAL A 129 6.24 -4.00 -0.09
C VAL A 129 7.17 -4.30 1.08
N ASN A 130 8.41 -4.66 0.77
CA ASN A 130 9.42 -4.99 1.76
C ASN A 130 10.85 -4.81 1.21
N VAL A 131 11.80 -4.68 2.12
CA VAL A 131 13.22 -4.91 1.93
C VAL A 131 13.63 -6.01 2.90
N GLN A 132 14.03 -7.18 2.38
CA GLN A 132 14.38 -8.35 3.21
C GLN A 132 13.26 -8.74 4.19
N GLU A 133 12.02 -8.84 3.68
CA GLU A 133 10.81 -9.20 4.45
C GLU A 133 10.40 -8.19 5.54
N LYS A 134 11.05 -7.03 5.58
CA LYS A 134 10.77 -5.97 6.57
C LYS A 134 10.59 -4.60 5.91
N GLY A 135 9.97 -3.70 6.65
CA GLY A 135 9.80 -2.31 6.24
C GLY A 135 8.60 -2.08 5.32
N GLU A 136 8.58 -0.86 4.80
CA GLU A 136 7.48 -0.25 4.04
C GLU A 136 8.08 0.46 2.81
N LEU A 137 7.26 1.23 2.07
CA LEU A 137 7.73 1.99 0.92
C LEU A 137 8.94 2.88 1.23
N GLU A 138 8.94 3.62 2.34
CA GLU A 138 10.02 4.55 2.65
C GLU A 138 11.35 3.83 2.90
N THR A 139 11.31 2.60 3.45
CA THR A 139 12.49 1.73 3.59
C THR A 139 13.08 1.36 2.23
N LEU A 140 12.22 1.02 1.26
CA LEU A 140 12.62 0.72 -0.10
C LEU A 140 13.27 1.95 -0.76
N LEU A 141 12.63 3.12 -0.67
CA LEU A 141 13.13 4.36 -1.26
C LEU A 141 14.54 4.72 -0.76
N LYS A 142 14.78 4.59 0.54
CA LYS A 142 16.10 4.78 1.14
C LYS A 142 17.14 3.81 0.60
N THR A 143 16.77 2.54 0.50
CA THR A 143 17.67 1.46 0.06
C THR A 143 18.08 1.63 -1.39
N ILE A 144 17.17 2.08 -2.26
CA ILE A 144 17.43 2.25 -3.70
C ILE A 144 18.01 3.63 -4.05
N LYS A 145 18.14 4.56 -3.10
CA LYS A 145 18.68 5.90 -3.35
C LYS A 145 20.16 5.80 -3.74
N THR A 146 20.44 6.11 -5.01
CA THR A 146 21.80 6.15 -5.57
C THR A 146 22.32 7.56 -5.83
N LYS A 147 21.45 8.57 -5.76
CA LYS A 147 21.77 9.98 -6.01
C LYS A 147 21.40 10.84 -4.82
N THR A 148 21.99 12.02 -4.72
CA THR A 148 21.60 13.05 -3.75
C THR A 148 20.13 13.43 -3.94
N SER A 149 19.40 13.57 -2.84
CA SER A 149 18.03 14.06 -2.81
C SER A 149 17.97 15.13 -1.74
N VAL A 150 18.06 16.39 -2.15
CA VAL A 150 18.25 17.53 -1.24
C VAL A 150 17.22 17.53 -0.10
N TYR A 151 15.94 17.30 -0.42
CA TYR A 151 14.90 17.23 0.61
C TYR A 151 15.13 16.10 1.61
N ALA A 152 15.36 14.88 1.13
CA ALA A 152 15.59 13.71 1.99
C ALA A 152 16.91 13.82 2.77
N ASP A 153 17.95 14.37 2.17
CA ASP A 153 19.27 14.58 2.78
C ASP A 153 19.19 15.62 3.91
N CYS A 154 18.44 16.70 3.71
CA CYS A 154 18.23 17.73 4.73
C CYS A 154 17.38 17.25 5.92
N LEU A 155 16.55 16.22 5.78
CA LEU A 155 15.79 15.66 6.91
C LEU A 155 16.71 15.12 8.01
N TYR A 156 17.86 14.57 7.66
CA TYR A 156 18.82 14.08 8.66
C TYR A 156 19.49 15.21 9.44
N GLU A 157 19.79 16.32 8.78
CA GLU A 157 20.31 17.51 9.45
C GLU A 157 19.25 18.12 10.38
N TRP A 158 17.99 18.13 9.96
CA TRP A 158 16.87 18.49 10.83
C TRP A 158 16.76 17.54 12.04
N LYS A 159 16.81 16.22 11.83
CA LYS A 159 16.75 15.23 12.92
C LYS A 159 17.86 15.44 13.95
N LYS A 160 19.10 15.60 13.49
CA LYS A 160 20.26 15.91 14.35
C LYS A 160 20.05 17.21 15.13
N CYS A 161 19.52 18.25 14.48
CA CYS A 161 19.22 19.52 15.13
C CYS A 161 18.23 19.34 16.29
N VAL A 162 17.15 18.58 16.07
CA VAL A 162 16.13 18.28 17.08
C VAL A 162 16.72 17.46 18.24
N GLU A 163 17.49 16.41 17.94
CA GLU A 163 18.14 15.56 18.95
C GLU A 163 19.13 16.37 19.82
N ASN A 164 19.93 17.24 19.20
CA ASN A 164 20.87 18.10 19.92
C ASN A 164 20.17 19.09 20.85
N HIS A 165 19.05 19.68 20.41
CA HIS A 165 18.26 20.59 21.24
C HIS A 165 17.73 19.87 22.48
N PHE A 166 17.14 18.69 22.33
CA PHE A 166 16.63 17.92 23.46
C PHE A 166 17.73 17.39 24.39
N ALA A 167 18.90 17.05 23.87
CA ALA A 167 20.05 16.65 24.69
C ALA A 167 20.60 17.81 25.56
N SER A 168 20.42 19.06 25.11
CA SER A 168 20.86 20.26 25.84
C SER A 168 19.89 20.74 26.91
N GLU A 169 18.61 20.34 26.85
CA GLU A 169 17.58 20.68 27.83
C GLU A 169 17.48 19.60 28.92
N THR A 170 18.14 19.81 30.06
CA THR A 170 18.29 18.83 31.15
C THR A 170 17.01 18.40 31.88
N ASP A 171 15.86 19.04 31.63
CA ASP A 171 14.63 18.82 32.41
C ASP A 171 13.49 18.11 31.68
N ASN A 172 13.65 17.76 30.40
CA ASN A 172 12.53 17.28 29.59
C ASN A 172 12.46 15.73 29.49
N LYS A 173 12.22 15.06 30.63
CA LYS A 173 12.03 13.59 30.70
C LYS A 173 10.86 13.04 29.86
N ASN A 174 10.01 13.92 29.32
CA ASN A 174 8.86 13.59 28.47
C ASN A 174 9.01 14.08 27.01
N ALA A 175 10.19 14.56 26.59
CA ALA A 175 10.43 14.90 25.20
C ALA A 175 10.35 13.64 24.34
N ARG A 176 9.27 13.50 23.56
CA ARG A 176 9.06 12.37 22.68
C ARG A 176 9.92 12.59 21.43
N ILE A 177 11.15 12.08 21.46
CA ILE A 177 11.97 11.96 20.25
C ILE A 177 11.18 11.11 19.26
N ILE A 178 11.07 11.60 18.03
CA ILE A 178 10.40 10.88 16.96
C ILE A 178 11.07 9.52 16.73
N SER A 179 10.28 8.46 16.61
CA SER A 179 10.85 7.13 16.33
C SER A 179 11.46 7.10 14.92
N ASP A 180 12.39 6.18 14.67
CA ASP A 180 12.92 6.00 13.32
C ASP A 180 11.81 5.67 12.32
N LYS A 181 10.84 4.84 12.72
CA LYS A 181 9.69 4.51 11.86
C LYS A 181 8.86 5.75 11.51
N ASP A 182 8.58 6.62 12.47
CA ASP A 182 7.82 7.85 12.23
C ASP A 182 8.64 8.89 11.45
N PHE A 183 9.95 8.94 11.67
CA PHE A 183 10.87 9.79 10.91
C PHE A 183 10.92 9.37 9.45
N ASP A 184 10.87 8.07 9.18
CA ASP A 184 10.91 7.52 7.84
C ASP A 184 9.70 7.94 7.01
N LYS A 185 8.56 8.30 7.64
CA LYS A 185 7.39 8.83 6.93
C LYS A 185 7.58 10.22 6.31
N PHE A 186 8.66 10.92 6.64
CA PHE A 186 9.00 12.20 5.99
C PHE A 186 9.76 12.03 4.67
N TRP A 187 10.26 10.82 4.38
CA TRP A 187 10.93 10.49 3.13
C TRP A 187 9.95 10.34 1.96
#